data_AF-A0A7G9RLZ8-F1
#
_entry.id   AF-A0A7G9RLZ8-F1
#
_cell.length_a   1.000
_cell.length_b   1.000
_cell.length_c   1.000
_cell.angle_alpha   90.00
_cell.angle_beta   90.00
_cell.angle_gamma   90.00
#
_symmetry.space_group_name_H-M   'P 1'
#
loop_
_entity.id
_entity.type
_entity.pdbx_description
1 polymer ?
#
loop_
_entity_poly.entity_id
_entity_poly.type
_entity_poly.pdbx_seq_one_letter_code
_entity_poly.pdbx_strand_id
1 'polypeptide(L)'
;MNPQSTDNGAAPTTGETAVEVQRFPDHFRARVDGKVQHRPGDGVLEDIPVGTEVQVDTALASYVLSWNDTDDHPMIVTLAKREFEFYVDEGAIVIAIGAAG
;
A
#
# COMPACT_ATOMS: atom_id res chain seq x y z
N MET A 1 1.22 -52.22 37.86
CA MET A 1 0.18 -51.26 37.44
C MET A 1 0.85 -50.09 36.72
N ASN A 2 0.66 -49.98 35.41
CA ASN A 2 0.84 -48.70 34.72
C ASN A 2 -0.42 -47.85 34.94
N PRO A 3 -0.28 -46.51 34.95
CA PRO A 3 -1.30 -45.67 34.34
C PRO A 3 -0.78 -45.01 33.06
N GLN A 4 -1.71 -44.95 32.11
CA GLN A 4 -1.62 -44.52 30.72
C GLN A 4 -1.17 -43.08 30.51
N SER A 5 -0.57 -42.90 29.34
CA SER A 5 -0.46 -41.67 28.56
C SER A 5 -1.74 -40.84 28.58
N THR A 6 -1.62 -39.58 28.96
CA THR A 6 -2.44 -38.50 28.40
C THR A 6 -1.49 -37.57 27.66
N ASP A 7 -1.50 -37.77 26.35
CA ASP A 7 -1.16 -36.78 25.34
C ASP A 7 -1.84 -35.46 25.70
N ASN A 8 -1.06 -34.48 26.15
CA ASN A 8 -1.47 -33.08 26.10
C ASN A 8 -0.76 -32.49 24.89
N GLY A 9 -1.28 -32.77 23.70
CA GLY A 9 -1.02 -32.00 22.49
C GLY A 9 -1.49 -30.55 22.69
N ALA A 10 -0.69 -29.77 23.43
CA ALA A 10 -0.74 -28.33 23.35
C ALA A 10 -0.29 -27.97 21.94
N ALA A 11 -1.24 -27.48 21.14
CA ALA A 11 -1.01 -26.97 19.82
C ALA A 11 0.15 -25.96 19.81
N PRO A 12 1.12 -26.06 18.90
CA PRO A 12 1.70 -24.85 18.36
C PRO A 12 0.65 -24.26 17.43
N THR A 13 -0.21 -23.39 17.95
CA THR A 13 -0.70 -22.27 17.14
C THR A 13 0.49 -21.38 16.89
N THR A 14 1.39 -21.80 16.01
CA THR A 14 2.30 -20.87 15.37
C THR A 14 1.44 -20.13 14.37
N GLY A 15 0.70 -19.14 14.87
CA GLY A 15 0.40 -17.96 14.09
C GLY A 15 1.74 -17.35 13.75
N GLU A 16 2.38 -17.87 12.70
CA GLU A 16 3.32 -17.11 11.89
C GLU A 16 2.51 -15.93 11.40
N THR A 17 2.48 -14.88 12.24
CA THR A 17 2.04 -13.58 11.85
C THR A 17 3.04 -13.23 10.77
N ALA A 18 2.65 -13.41 9.50
CA ALA A 18 3.41 -12.87 8.40
C ALA A 18 3.49 -11.38 8.71
N VAL A 19 4.61 -10.97 9.29
CA VAL A 19 4.90 -9.56 9.52
C VAL A 19 5.09 -9.05 8.11
N GLU A 20 4.01 -8.55 7.53
CA GLU A 20 4.02 -8.11 6.16
C GLU A 20 4.98 -6.93 6.13
N VAL A 21 6.20 -7.16 5.61
CA VAL A 21 7.25 -6.15 5.64
C VAL A 21 6.72 -4.96 4.87
N GLN A 22 6.56 -3.84 5.56
CA GLN A 22 6.10 -2.61 4.97
C GLN A 22 7.29 -1.93 4.30
N ARG A 23 7.26 -1.81 2.96
CA ARG A 23 8.39 -1.29 2.17
C ARG A 23 8.57 0.22 2.32
N PHE A 24 7.48 0.94 2.60
CA PHE A 24 7.42 2.40 2.67
C PHE A 24 6.91 2.86 4.05
N PRO A 25 7.25 4.08 4.52
CA PRO A 25 6.77 4.59 5.80
C PRO A 25 5.25 4.82 5.81
N ASP A 26 4.66 5.05 7.00
CA ASP A 26 3.22 5.26 7.14
C ASP A 26 2.69 6.47 6.37
N HIS A 27 3.47 7.56 6.30
CA HIS A 27 3.10 8.79 5.61
C HIS A 27 4.28 9.32 4.80
N PHE A 28 4.11 9.55 3.51
CA PHE A 28 5.14 10.10 2.62
C PHE A 28 4.54 10.81 1.42
N ARG A 29 5.40 11.43 0.60
CA ARG A 29 4.99 12.04 -0.68
C ARG A 29 5.54 11.22 -1.84
N ALA A 30 4.80 11.21 -2.93
CA ALA A 30 5.25 10.63 -4.19
C ALA A 30 4.79 11.52 -5.36
N ARG A 31 5.34 11.24 -6.53
CA ARG A 31 4.96 11.90 -7.78
C ARG A 31 4.62 10.85 -8.82
N VAL A 32 3.51 11.06 -9.53
CA VAL A 32 3.15 10.26 -10.70
C VAL A 32 4.00 10.72 -11.89
N ASP A 33 4.91 9.88 -12.37
CA ASP A 33 5.80 10.19 -13.50
C ASP A 33 5.45 9.36 -14.76
N GLY A 34 4.73 8.26 -14.56
CA GLY A 34 4.27 7.37 -15.63
C GLY A 34 2.78 7.07 -15.56
N LYS A 35 2.36 6.06 -16.32
CA LYS A 35 0.95 5.66 -16.39
C LYS A 35 0.56 4.91 -15.12
N VAL A 36 -0.26 5.55 -14.29
CA VAL A 36 -0.85 4.95 -13.09
C VAL A 36 -2.36 4.93 -13.28
N GLN A 37 -2.95 3.75 -13.21
CA GLN A 37 -4.40 3.59 -13.30
C GLN A 37 -4.97 3.19 -11.95
N HIS A 38 -6.14 3.73 -11.63
CA HIS A 38 -6.92 3.35 -10.47
C HIS A 38 -8.34 3.01 -10.87
N ARG A 39 -9.03 2.23 -10.03
CA ARG A 39 -10.45 1.95 -10.21
C ARG A 39 -11.23 2.54 -9.03
N PRO A 40 -12.03 3.60 -9.23
CA PRO A 40 -12.92 4.08 -8.19
C PRO A 40 -14.12 3.16 -8.07
N GLY A 41 -14.22 2.45 -6.93
CA GLY A 41 -15.29 1.48 -6.68
C GLY A 41 -15.35 0.41 -7.78
N ASP A 42 -16.52 0.26 -8.39
CA ASP A 42 -16.78 -0.67 -9.50
C ASP A 42 -16.74 0.00 -10.89
N GLY A 43 -16.20 1.22 -10.96
CA GLY A 43 -16.10 1.99 -12.20
C GLY A 43 -15.10 1.47 -13.21
N VAL A 44 -14.93 2.23 -14.30
CA VAL A 44 -13.86 2.00 -15.27
C VAL A 44 -12.50 2.30 -14.65
N LEU A 45 -11.43 1.78 -15.25
CA LEU A 45 -10.08 2.23 -14.89
C LEU A 45 -9.89 3.66 -15.37
N GLU A 46 -9.41 4.51 -14.47
CA GLU A 46 -9.08 5.91 -14.70
C GLU A 46 -7.59 6.15 -14.48
N ASP A 47 -7.02 7.07 -15.24
CA ASP A 47 -5.60 7.40 -15.17
C ASP A 47 -5.38 8.56 -14.18
N ILE A 48 -4.38 8.43 -13.31
CA ILE A 48 -3.91 9.54 -12.49
C ILE A 48 -3.03 10.46 -13.37
N PRO A 49 -3.26 11.78 -13.40
CA PRO A 49 -2.49 12.67 -14.26
C PRO A 49 -0.99 12.61 -13.97
N VAL A 50 -0.17 12.52 -15.02
CA VAL A 50 1.30 12.61 -14.90
C VAL A 50 1.69 14.00 -14.40
N GLY A 51 2.67 14.05 -13.51
CA GLY A 51 3.11 15.26 -12.81
C GLY A 51 2.37 15.52 -11.50
N THR A 52 1.35 14.71 -11.17
CA THR A 52 0.61 14.86 -9.90
C THR A 52 1.51 14.53 -8.72
N GLU A 53 1.64 15.47 -7.80
CA GLU A 53 2.21 15.24 -6.47
C GLU A 53 1.12 14.70 -5.55
N VAL A 54 1.36 13.52 -4.97
CA VAL A 54 0.42 12.84 -4.09
C VAL A 54 1.00 12.70 -2.69
N GLN A 55 0.15 12.87 -1.69
CA GLN A 55 0.39 12.36 -0.34
C GLN A 55 -0.02 10.90 -0.32
N VAL A 56 0.79 10.07 0.32
CA VAL A 56 0.57 8.62 0.40
C VAL A 56 0.53 8.20 1.87
N ASP A 57 -0.59 7.59 2.24
CA ASP A 57 -0.81 6.97 3.54
C ASP A 57 -0.80 5.44 3.37
N THR A 58 0.05 4.77 4.15
CA THR A 58 0.10 3.31 4.13
C THR A 58 -1.01 2.72 4.99
N ALA A 59 -1.76 1.78 4.43
CA ALA A 59 -2.74 0.95 5.12
C ALA A 59 -2.32 -0.53 5.09
N LEU A 60 -3.00 -1.38 5.86
CA LEU A 60 -2.63 -2.80 6.08
C LEU A 60 -2.31 -3.58 4.79
N ALA A 61 -3.04 -3.35 3.70
CA ALA A 61 -2.85 -4.05 2.41
C ALA A 61 -2.96 -3.13 1.19
N SER A 62 -2.86 -1.81 1.40
CA SER A 62 -3.10 -0.80 0.38
C SER A 62 -2.35 0.50 0.69
N TYR A 63 -2.28 1.37 -0.30
CA TYR A 63 -1.82 2.75 -0.16
C TYR A 63 -2.95 3.68 -0.56
N VAL A 64 -3.19 4.70 0.24
CA VAL A 64 -4.16 5.75 -0.03
C VAL A 64 -3.40 6.95 -0.57
N LEU A 65 -3.68 7.31 -1.81
CA LEU A 65 -3.11 8.45 -2.50
C LEU A 65 -4.10 9.60 -2.42
N SER A 66 -3.63 10.78 -2.03
CA SER A 66 -4.45 11.98 -2.00
C SER A 66 -3.73 13.18 -2.63
N TRP A 67 -4.48 13.96 -3.40
CA TRP A 67 -4.02 15.20 -4.02
C TRP A 67 -5.21 16.12 -4.30
N ASN A 68 -4.94 17.37 -4.67
CA ASN A 68 -5.95 18.28 -5.22
C ASN A 68 -5.80 18.31 -6.74
N ASP A 69 -6.89 18.08 -7.47
CA ASP A 69 -6.90 18.22 -8.92
C ASP A 69 -6.75 19.70 -9.33
N THR A 70 -6.69 19.98 -10.64
CA THR A 70 -6.50 21.33 -11.20
C THR A 70 -7.60 22.32 -10.79
N ASP A 71 -8.80 21.81 -10.48
CA ASP A 71 -9.94 22.59 -9.98
C ASP A 71 -9.98 22.69 -8.44
N ASP A 72 -8.87 22.38 -7.75
CA ASP A 72 -8.71 22.33 -6.29
C ASP A 72 -9.58 21.28 -5.57
N HIS A 73 -10.24 20.40 -6.33
CA HIS A 73 -11.04 19.32 -5.76
C HIS A 73 -10.16 18.24 -5.12
N PRO A 74 -10.46 17.84 -3.86
CA PRO A 74 -9.71 16.78 -3.19
C PRO A 74 -10.03 15.43 -3.84
N MET A 75 -8.97 14.75 -4.28
CA MET A 75 -9.00 13.40 -4.83
C MET A 75 -8.41 12.43 -3.81
N ILE A 76 -9.07 11.29 -3.64
CA ILE A 76 -8.59 10.19 -2.80
C ILE A 76 -8.74 8.90 -3.59
N VAL A 77 -7.63 8.19 -3.74
CA VAL A 77 -7.54 6.93 -4.46
C VAL A 77 -6.91 5.89 -3.57
N THR A 78 -7.42 4.67 -3.60
CA THR A 78 -6.79 3.53 -2.91
C THR A 78 -6.25 2.57 -3.94
N LEU A 79 -4.95 2.26 -3.85
CA LEU A 79 -4.28 1.23 -4.65
C LEU A 79 -3.93 0.04 -3.77
N ALA A 80 -4.06 -1.17 -4.29
CA ALA A 80 -3.60 -2.35 -3.56
C ALA A 80 -2.08 -2.26 -3.35
N LYS A 81 -1.57 -2.81 -2.22
CA LYS A 81 -0.14 -2.72 -1.88
C LYS A 81 0.76 -3.16 -3.03
N ARG A 82 0.48 -4.34 -3.60
CA ARG A 82 1.25 -4.90 -4.73
C ARG A 82 1.17 -4.06 -5.99
N GLU A 83 0.03 -3.42 -6.22
CA GLU A 83 -0.19 -2.56 -7.40
C GLU A 83 0.59 -1.25 -7.26
N PHE A 84 0.54 -0.62 -6.08
CA PHE A 84 1.36 0.55 -5.80
C PHE A 84 2.85 0.23 -5.90
N GLU A 85 3.31 -0.84 -5.26
CA GLU A 85 4.71 -1.28 -5.30
C GLU A 85 5.17 -1.59 -6.73
N PHE A 86 4.29 -2.15 -7.56
CA PHE A 86 4.56 -2.37 -8.98
C PHE A 86 4.75 -1.05 -9.74
N TYR A 87 3.89 -0.06 -9.53
CA TYR A 87 4.06 1.25 -10.16
C TYR A 87 5.34 1.98 -9.69
N VAL A 88 5.77 1.77 -8.44
CA VAL A 88 7.05 2.30 -7.97
C VAL A 88 8.23 1.59 -8.63
N ASP A 89 8.16 0.26 -8.79
CA ASP A 89 9.20 -0.53 -9.42
C ASP A 89 9.38 -0.18 -10.91
N GLU A 90 8.27 0.03 -11.63
CA GLU A 90 8.25 0.49 -13.02
C GLU A 90 8.65 1.97 -13.17
N GLY A 91 8.83 2.71 -12.07
CA GLY A 91 9.12 4.14 -12.09
C GLY A 91 7.93 5.03 -12.47
N ALA A 92 6.73 4.47 -12.56
CA ALA A 92 5.50 5.23 -12.80
C ALA A 92 5.09 6.08 -11.59
N ILE A 93 5.46 5.64 -10.38
CA ILE A 93 5.38 6.43 -9.14
C ILE A 93 6.78 6.60 -8.58
N VAL A 94 7.22 7.85 -8.42
CA VAL A 94 8.52 8.18 -7.82
C VAL A 94 8.31 8.64 -6.39
N ILE A 95 8.90 7.93 -5.44
CA ILE A 95 8.87 8.31 -4.03
C ILE A 95 9.70 9.58 -3.86
N ALA A 96 9.07 10.65 -3.36
CA ALA A 96 9.80 11.84 -2.98
C ALA A 96 10.54 11.52 -1.69
N ILE A 97 11.82 11.15 -1.80
CA ILE A 97 12.73 11.24 -0.67
C ILE A 97 12.75 12.70 -0.25
N GLY A 98 12.13 12.99 0.89
CA GLY A 98 12.18 14.33 1.47
C GLY A 98 13.63 14.78 1.50
N ALA A 99 13.95 15.85 0.78
CA ALA A 99 15.19 16.56 1.02
C ALA A 99 15.17 16.91 2.50
N ALA A 100 16.03 16.26 3.28
CA ALA A 100 16.37 16.71 4.61
C ALA A 100 17.02 18.09 4.43
N GLY A 101 16.19 19.13 4.55
CA GLY A 101 16.60 20.53 4.67
C GLY A 101 16.75 20.91 6.12
#